data_AF-A0A7S2IZ59-F1
#
_entry.id   AF-A0A7S2IZ59-F1
#
_cell.length_a   1.000
_cell.length_b   1.000
_cell.length_c   1.000
_cell.angle_alpha   90.00
_cell.angle_beta   90.00
_cell.angle_gamma   90.00
#
_symmetry.space_group_name_H-M   'P 1'
#
loop_
_entity.id
_entity.type
_entity.pdbx_description
1 polymer ?
#
loop_
_entity_poly.entity_id
_entity_poly.type
_entity_poly.pdbx_seq_one_letter_code
_entity_poly.pdbx_strand_id
1 'polypeptide(L)'
;MTPPSRWTVVNGLVIDLDVLAATHPGGRAVLQVAEGRECTALFQSVHALADEKKLSQWLDHCKAGLAKSFAHDPAIAAASEGSEGQPMRMDSPFAKDLRTRVRQHFEAEARVRGCALREAAKATDAKWLLVAALWIAYAAAFTLWLQGCFLGLLAMPVTGALATFHSFHDASHGALSSRAWVNELFTYFG
;
A
#
# COMPACT_ATOMS: atom_id res chain seq x y z
N MET A 1 14.03 -11.83 -25.32
CA MET A 1 14.00 -12.26 -23.90
C MET A 1 12.57 -12.64 -23.60
N THR A 2 12.33 -13.73 -22.86
CA THR A 2 10.95 -14.10 -22.47
C THR A 2 10.58 -13.30 -21.21
N PRO A 3 9.36 -12.73 -21.11
CA PRO A 3 8.94 -12.03 -19.91
C PRO A 3 8.75 -13.00 -18.72
N PRO A 4 8.91 -12.52 -17.47
CA PRO A 4 8.64 -13.34 -16.30
C PRO A 4 7.15 -13.68 -16.17
N SER A 5 6.82 -14.76 -15.44
CA SER A 5 5.44 -15.23 -15.23
C SER A 5 4.56 -14.19 -14.55
N ARG A 6 5.10 -13.50 -13.55
CA ARG A 6 4.41 -12.45 -12.79
C ARG A 6 5.26 -11.19 -12.83
N TRP A 7 4.68 -10.12 -13.37
CA TRP A 7 5.43 -8.91 -13.68
C TRP A 7 4.64 -7.65 -13.39
N THR A 8 5.35 -6.53 -13.26
CA THR A 8 4.78 -5.18 -13.25
C THR A 8 5.74 -4.22 -13.96
N VAL A 9 5.25 -3.07 -14.42
CA VAL A 9 6.09 -2.02 -15.02
C VAL A 9 6.22 -0.85 -14.04
N VAL A 10 7.46 -0.47 -13.74
CA VAL A 10 7.80 0.69 -12.90
C VAL A 10 8.88 1.50 -13.57
N ASN A 11 8.61 2.77 -13.88
CA ASN A 11 9.50 3.69 -14.60
C ASN A 11 10.05 3.08 -15.91
N GLY A 12 9.20 2.38 -16.67
CA GLY A 12 9.60 1.68 -17.90
C GLY A 12 10.50 0.45 -17.69
N LEU A 13 10.70 0.01 -16.45
CA LEU A 13 11.38 -1.25 -16.10
C LEU A 13 10.34 -2.35 -15.91
N VAL A 14 10.56 -3.51 -16.51
CA VAL A 14 9.81 -4.72 -16.17
C VAL A 14 10.43 -5.33 -14.93
N ILE A 15 9.63 -5.43 -13.88
CA ILE A 15 10.01 -5.97 -12.57
C ILE A 15 9.43 -7.38 -12.44
N ASP A 16 10.28 -8.33 -12.07
CA ASP A 16 9.89 -9.70 -11.73
C ASP A 16 9.29 -9.71 -10.32
N LEU A 17 7.99 -10.00 -10.23
CA LEU A 17 7.26 -10.00 -8.96
C LEU A 17 7.56 -11.23 -8.10
N ASP A 18 8.02 -12.33 -8.68
CA ASP A 18 8.35 -13.54 -7.92
C ASP A 18 9.68 -13.36 -7.19
N VAL A 19 10.66 -12.71 -7.83
CA VAL A 19 11.91 -12.26 -7.17
C VAL A 19 11.60 -11.23 -6.07
N LEU A 20 10.78 -10.23 -6.37
CA LEU A 20 10.43 -9.18 -5.40
C LEU A 20 9.67 -9.73 -4.19
N ALA A 21 8.72 -10.64 -4.40
CA ALA A 21 7.84 -11.18 -3.37
C ALA A 21 8.58 -11.92 -2.25
N ALA A 22 9.74 -12.51 -2.54
CA ALA A 22 10.51 -13.28 -1.56
C ALA A 22 10.94 -12.43 -0.35
N THR A 23 11.12 -11.13 -0.54
CA THR A 23 11.74 -10.26 0.47
C THR A 23 11.03 -8.91 0.62
N HIS A 24 9.91 -8.68 -0.09
CA HIS A 24 9.19 -7.41 -0.05
C HIS A 24 8.67 -7.08 1.36
N PRO A 25 9.04 -5.93 1.97
CA PRO A 25 8.64 -5.61 3.34
C PRO A 25 7.13 -5.50 3.56
N GLY A 26 6.37 -5.14 2.52
CA GLY A 26 4.90 -5.10 2.53
C GLY A 26 4.23 -6.46 2.43
N GLY A 27 4.98 -7.54 2.24
CA GLY A 27 4.47 -8.88 2.00
C GLY A 27 4.11 -9.14 0.54
N ARG A 28 3.69 -10.39 0.26
CA ARG A 28 3.33 -10.85 -1.09
C ARG A 28 1.95 -10.37 -1.52
N ALA A 29 0.99 -10.30 -0.60
CA ALA A 29 -0.40 -9.97 -0.92
C ALA A 29 -0.54 -8.60 -1.62
N VAL A 30 0.19 -7.59 -1.15
CA VAL A 30 0.16 -6.24 -1.75
C VAL A 30 0.67 -6.19 -3.20
N LEU A 31 1.51 -7.15 -3.61
CA LEU A 31 2.05 -7.22 -4.97
C LEU A 31 1.03 -7.75 -5.98
N GLN A 32 -0.03 -8.43 -5.52
CA GLN A 32 -1.09 -8.93 -6.41
C GLN A 32 -1.81 -7.79 -7.14
N VAL A 33 -1.90 -6.60 -6.51
CA VAL A 33 -2.51 -5.42 -7.11
C VAL A 33 -1.68 -4.87 -8.27
N ALA A 34 -0.37 -5.16 -8.29
CA ALA A 34 0.56 -4.67 -9.31
C ALA A 34 0.74 -5.61 -10.50
N GLU A 35 0.26 -6.85 -10.40
CA GLU A 35 0.48 -7.91 -11.37
C GLU A 35 -0.14 -7.58 -12.74
N GLY A 36 0.69 -7.62 -13.78
CA GLY A 36 0.32 -7.35 -15.17
C GLY A 36 0.04 -5.88 -15.49
N ARG A 37 0.46 -4.93 -14.63
CA ARG A 37 0.10 -3.50 -14.75
C ARG A 37 1.31 -2.58 -14.77
N GLU A 38 1.11 -1.38 -15.30
CA GLU A 38 1.94 -0.21 -15.01
C GLU A 38 1.63 0.27 -13.59
N CYS A 39 2.63 0.32 -12.73
CA CYS A 39 2.49 0.64 -11.32
C CYS A 39 3.45 1.73 -10.87
N THR A 40 3.97 2.55 -11.78
CA THR A 40 4.86 3.66 -11.43
C THR A 40 4.22 4.58 -10.41
N ALA A 41 2.96 4.95 -10.65
CA ALA A 41 2.22 5.84 -9.77
C ALA A 41 2.00 5.23 -8.38
N LEU A 42 1.55 3.98 -8.34
CA LEU A 42 1.33 3.23 -7.11
C LEU A 42 2.63 3.12 -6.31
N PHE A 43 3.71 2.70 -6.97
CA PHE A 43 5.04 2.58 -6.38
C PHE A 43 5.52 3.88 -5.74
N GLN A 44 5.47 5.00 -6.48
CA GLN A 44 5.89 6.31 -5.97
C GLN A 44 5.04 6.78 -4.79
N SER A 45 3.73 6.55 -4.82
CA SER A 45 2.82 6.96 -3.74
C SER A 45 3.06 6.19 -2.43
N VAL A 46 3.27 4.88 -2.51
CA VAL A 46 3.44 4.00 -1.34
C VAL A 46 4.84 4.13 -0.73
N HIS A 47 5.85 4.42 -1.55
CA HIS A 47 7.25 4.48 -1.13
C HIS A 47 7.76 5.91 -0.92
N ALA A 48 6.87 6.90 -0.78
CA ALA A 48 7.23 8.33 -0.71
C ALA A 48 8.18 8.70 0.46
N LEU A 49 8.22 7.88 1.53
CA LEU A 49 9.11 8.07 2.68
C LEU A 49 10.30 7.08 2.69
N ALA A 50 10.38 6.18 1.70
CA ALA A 50 11.47 5.23 1.60
C ALA A 50 12.78 5.95 1.23
N ASP A 51 13.90 5.29 1.51
CA ASP A 51 15.21 5.74 1.05
C ASP A 51 15.37 5.46 -0.44
N GLU A 52 15.57 6.49 -1.25
CA GLU A 52 15.64 6.38 -2.72
C GLU A 52 16.76 5.46 -3.19
N LYS A 53 17.91 5.44 -2.49
CA LYS A 53 19.04 4.57 -2.83
C LYS A 53 18.68 3.11 -2.61
N LYS A 54 18.08 2.77 -1.46
CA LYS A 54 17.58 1.42 -1.20
C LYS A 54 16.53 1.03 -2.24
N LEU A 55 15.64 1.95 -2.59
CA LEU A 55 14.58 1.70 -3.56
C LEU A 55 15.15 1.39 -4.96
N SER A 56 16.14 2.15 -5.42
CA SER A 56 16.84 1.89 -6.68
C SER A 56 17.53 0.52 -6.66
N GLN A 57 18.24 0.20 -5.58
CA GLN A 57 18.89 -1.11 -5.44
C GLN A 57 17.91 -2.28 -5.53
N TRP A 58 16.71 -2.11 -4.96
CA TRP A 58 15.64 -3.09 -5.05
C TRP A 58 15.09 -3.25 -6.46
N LEU A 59 14.84 -2.14 -7.16
CA LEU A 59 14.40 -2.16 -8.55
C LEU A 59 15.46 -2.84 -9.43
N ASP A 60 16.75 -2.52 -9.24
CA ASP A 60 17.84 -3.13 -9.98
C ASP A 60 17.95 -4.64 -9.73
N HIS A 61 17.75 -5.08 -8.47
CA HIS A 61 17.78 -6.49 -8.11
C HIS A 61 16.65 -7.31 -8.77
N CYS A 62 15.45 -6.74 -8.87
CA CYS A 62 14.27 -7.43 -9.38
C CYS A 62 13.98 -7.15 -10.87
N LYS A 63 14.85 -6.38 -11.54
CA LYS A 63 14.67 -5.97 -12.93
C LYS A 63 14.89 -7.14 -13.88
N ALA A 64 13.84 -7.49 -14.62
CA ALA A 64 13.93 -8.43 -15.74
C ALA A 64 14.46 -7.75 -17.02
N GLY A 65 14.19 -6.46 -17.20
CA GLY A 65 14.68 -5.67 -18.34
C GLY A 65 13.94 -4.35 -18.54
N LEU A 66 14.18 -3.69 -19.66
CA LEU A 66 13.41 -2.52 -20.09
C LEU A 66 12.10 -2.98 -20.74
N ALA A 67 11.00 -2.28 -20.51
CA ALA A 67 9.71 -2.56 -21.14
C ALA A 67 9.80 -2.65 -22.67
N LYS A 68 10.59 -1.77 -23.30
CA LYS A 68 10.87 -1.79 -24.75
C LYS A 68 11.49 -3.10 -25.23
N SER A 69 12.30 -3.76 -24.40
CA SER A 69 12.89 -5.07 -24.72
C SER A 69 11.84 -6.19 -24.80
N PHE A 70 10.64 -5.95 -24.28
CA PHE A 70 9.49 -6.87 -24.28
C PHE A 70 8.32 -6.36 -25.13
N ALA A 71 8.54 -5.41 -26.05
CA ALA A 71 7.47 -4.86 -26.90
C ALA A 71 6.76 -5.89 -27.81
N HIS A 72 7.31 -7.09 -27.96
CA HIS A 72 6.69 -8.22 -28.65
C HIS A 72 5.61 -8.92 -27.81
N ASP A 73 5.61 -8.71 -26.49
CA ASP A 73 4.54 -9.17 -25.61
C ASP A 73 3.41 -8.13 -25.59
N PRO A 74 2.20 -8.48 -26.06
CA PRO A 74 1.11 -7.52 -26.18
C PRO A 74 0.61 -6.98 -24.83
N ALA A 75 0.72 -7.76 -23.75
CA ALA A 75 0.30 -7.33 -22.42
C ALA A 75 1.27 -6.30 -21.84
N ILE A 76 2.58 -6.51 -21.98
CA ILE A 76 3.59 -5.54 -21.55
C ILE A 76 3.53 -4.29 -22.43
N ALA A 77 3.36 -4.45 -23.76
CA ALA A 77 3.22 -3.32 -24.66
C ALA A 77 2.03 -2.44 -24.29
N ALA A 78 0.85 -3.03 -24.07
CA ALA A 78 -0.35 -2.30 -23.65
C ALA A 78 -0.20 -1.64 -22.27
N ALA A 79 0.41 -2.32 -21.29
CA ALA A 79 0.65 -1.74 -19.97
C ALA A 79 1.67 -0.59 -20.02
N SER A 80 2.63 -0.64 -20.95
CA SER A 80 3.66 0.39 -21.10
C SER A 80 3.20 1.54 -22.01
N GLU A 81 2.05 1.41 -22.66
CA GLU A 81 1.47 2.40 -23.57
C GLU A 81 1.10 3.65 -22.77
N GLY A 82 1.80 4.77 -23.05
CA GLY A 82 1.67 6.02 -22.29
C GLY A 82 2.65 6.19 -21.12
N SER A 83 3.37 5.14 -20.71
CA SER A 83 4.51 5.26 -19.77
C SER A 83 5.72 5.99 -20.40
N GLU A 84 5.72 6.14 -21.74
CA GLU A 84 6.79 6.79 -22.50
C GLU A 84 6.75 8.33 -22.55
N GLY A 85 5.69 8.97 -22.03
CA GLY A 85 5.43 10.39 -22.30
C GLY A 85 5.98 11.37 -21.27
N GLN A 86 5.71 11.14 -19.99
CA GLN A 86 6.24 11.94 -18.88
C GLN A 86 6.19 11.06 -17.63
N PRO A 87 7.29 10.93 -16.84
CA PRO A 87 7.17 10.37 -15.51
C PRO A 87 6.07 11.15 -14.79
N MET A 88 5.13 10.46 -14.15
CA MET A 88 4.13 11.12 -13.31
C MET A 88 4.85 12.15 -12.46
N ARG A 89 4.56 13.43 -12.67
CA ARG A 89 5.38 14.54 -12.15
C ARG A 89 5.06 14.76 -10.67
N MET A 90 5.38 13.76 -9.85
CA MET A 90 5.26 13.79 -8.39
C MET A 90 6.37 14.60 -7.74
N ASP A 91 7.31 15.13 -8.52
CA ASP A 91 8.48 15.87 -8.04
C ASP A 91 8.34 17.40 -8.23
N SER A 92 7.12 17.92 -8.06
CA SER A 92 6.92 19.36 -7.94
C SER A 92 7.66 19.92 -6.70
N PRO A 93 8.04 21.21 -6.68
CA PRO A 93 8.62 21.83 -5.48
C PRO A 93 7.77 21.60 -4.23
N PHE A 94 6.45 21.74 -4.36
CA PHE A 94 5.50 21.47 -3.27
C PHE A 94 5.56 20.02 -2.78
N ALA A 95 5.62 19.04 -3.68
CA ALA A 95 5.70 17.64 -3.30
C ALA A 95 7.02 17.32 -2.56
N LYS A 96 8.13 17.93 -2.98
CA LYS A 96 9.43 17.80 -2.29
C LYS A 96 9.38 18.40 -0.88
N ASP A 97 8.79 19.58 -0.74
CA ASP A 97 8.59 20.22 0.56
C ASP A 97 7.71 19.36 1.47
N LEU A 98 6.61 18.81 0.93
CA LEU A 98 5.71 17.94 1.68
C LEU A 98 6.42 16.65 2.13
N ARG A 99 7.12 15.95 1.24
CA ARG A 99 7.90 14.75 1.59
C ARG A 99 8.92 15.05 2.68
N THR A 100 9.62 16.18 2.58
CA THR A 100 10.61 16.61 3.58
C THR A 100 9.97 16.84 4.95
N ARG A 101 8.86 17.60 5.00
CA ARG A 101 8.16 17.90 6.25
C ARG A 101 7.55 16.65 6.90
N VAL A 102 6.91 15.79 6.11
CA VAL A 102 6.32 14.53 6.59
C VAL A 102 7.42 13.59 7.10
N ARG A 103 8.55 13.49 6.38
CA ARG A 103 9.70 12.70 6.82
C ARG A 103 10.25 13.20 8.15
N GLN A 104 10.49 14.51 8.28
CA GLN A 104 10.98 15.11 9.53
C GLN A 104 10.03 14.85 10.70
N HIS A 105 8.73 14.95 10.48
CA HIS A 105 7.72 14.64 11.50
C HIS A 105 7.86 13.19 12.00
N PHE A 106 7.89 12.21 11.09
CA PHE A 106 8.00 10.81 11.49
C PHE A 106 9.39 10.40 11.98
N GLU A 107 10.46 11.08 11.58
CA GLU A 107 11.80 10.89 12.16
C GLU A 107 11.86 11.39 13.61
N ALA A 108 11.21 12.52 13.91
CA ALA A 108 11.06 13.00 15.28
C ALA A 108 10.22 12.02 16.12
N GLU A 109 9.11 11.54 15.58
CA GLU A 109 8.25 10.54 16.24
C GLU A 109 9.01 9.22 16.49
N ALA A 110 9.77 8.75 15.50
CA ALA A 110 10.61 7.56 15.61
C ALA A 110 11.64 7.68 16.74
N ARG A 111 12.24 8.88 16.90
CA ARG A 111 13.18 9.16 17.99
C ARG A 111 12.52 9.14 19.36
N VAL A 112 11.32 9.73 19.49
CA VAL A 112 10.55 9.72 20.74
C VAL A 112 10.14 8.30 21.12
N ARG A 113 9.69 7.50 20.15
CA ARG A 113 9.24 6.11 20.35
C ARG A 113 10.38 5.09 20.41
N GLY A 114 11.61 5.48 20.07
CA GLY A 114 12.77 4.58 20.02
C GLY A 114 12.63 3.46 18.97
N CYS A 115 11.98 3.73 17.84
CA CYS A 115 11.71 2.74 16.78
C CYS A 115 12.22 3.19 15.41
N ALA A 116 12.08 2.35 14.39
CA ALA A 116 12.46 2.72 13.03
C ALA A 116 11.44 3.69 12.40
N LEU A 117 11.89 4.54 11.45
CA LEU A 117 11.01 5.45 10.69
C LEU A 117 9.79 4.74 10.08
N ARG A 118 10.00 3.53 9.55
CA ARG A 118 8.94 2.70 8.97
C ARG A 118 7.85 2.36 9.98
N GLU A 119 8.21 2.15 11.24
CA GLU A 119 7.29 1.79 12.33
C GLU A 119 6.58 3.02 12.87
N ALA A 120 7.29 4.15 12.96
CA ALA A 120 6.73 5.43 13.37
C ALA A 120 5.63 5.93 12.41
N ALA A 121 5.75 5.62 11.11
CA ALA A 121 4.75 5.96 10.10
C ALA A 121 3.53 5.02 10.06
N LYS A 122 3.35 4.14 11.05
CA LYS A 122 2.19 3.23 11.16
C LYS A 122 1.17 3.72 12.17
N ALA A 123 0.02 3.04 12.21
CA ALA A 123 -1.06 3.33 13.16
C ALA A 123 -0.53 3.48 14.59
N THR A 124 -0.91 4.59 15.23
CA THR A 124 -0.64 4.87 16.64
C THR A 124 -1.56 4.04 17.53
N ASP A 125 -1.27 4.01 18.83
CA ASP A 125 -2.12 3.32 19.80
C ASP A 125 -3.54 3.92 19.82
N ALA A 126 -3.66 5.24 19.67
CA ALA A 126 -4.96 5.92 19.54
C ALA A 126 -5.74 5.45 18.30
N LYS A 127 -5.05 5.21 17.18
CA LYS A 127 -5.67 4.64 15.97
C LYS A 127 -6.15 3.21 16.21
N TRP A 128 -5.36 2.37 16.90
CA TRP A 128 -5.78 1.02 17.26
C TRP A 128 -6.97 1.01 18.21
N LEU A 129 -7.03 1.94 19.17
CA LEU A 129 -8.18 2.13 20.04
C LEU A 129 -9.42 2.54 19.25
N LEU A 130 -9.28 3.42 18.26
CA LEU A 130 -10.38 3.78 17.35
C LEU A 130 -10.88 2.57 16.56
N VAL A 131 -9.98 1.79 15.96
CA VAL A 131 -10.34 0.56 15.23
C VAL A 131 -11.10 -0.40 16.16
N ALA A 132 -10.60 -0.64 17.37
CA ALA A 132 -11.28 -1.48 18.35
C ALA A 132 -12.67 -0.93 18.72
N ALA A 133 -12.79 0.37 18.96
CA ALA A 133 -14.06 1.01 19.30
C ALA A 133 -15.09 0.88 18.16
N LEU A 134 -14.68 1.03 16.90
CA LEU A 134 -15.55 0.88 15.73
C LEU A 134 -16.02 -0.58 15.57
N TRP A 135 -15.14 -1.55 15.78
CA TRP A 135 -15.52 -2.97 15.77
C TRP A 135 -16.48 -3.34 16.91
N ILE A 136 -16.28 -2.80 18.11
CA ILE A 136 -17.21 -2.96 19.24
C ILE A 136 -18.56 -2.32 18.92
N ALA A 137 -18.58 -1.12 18.36
CA ALA A 137 -19.80 -0.43 17.96
C ALA A 137 -20.57 -1.22 16.89
N TYR A 138 -19.85 -1.76 15.90
CA TYR A 138 -20.44 -2.61 14.87
C TYR A 138 -21.02 -3.90 15.46
N ALA A 139 -20.28 -4.59 16.34
CA ALA A 139 -20.77 -5.79 17.01
C ALA A 139 -22.03 -5.49 17.85
N ALA A 140 -22.06 -4.36 18.57
CA ALA A 140 -23.23 -3.93 19.33
C ALA A 140 -24.43 -3.58 18.43
N ALA A 141 -24.21 -2.90 17.31
CA ALA A 141 -25.27 -2.61 16.34
C ALA A 141 -25.82 -3.92 15.71
N PHE A 142 -24.94 -4.87 15.42
CA PHE A 142 -25.30 -6.19 14.91
C PHE A 142 -26.13 -7.00 15.92
N THR A 143 -25.75 -7.02 17.21
CA THR A 143 -26.53 -7.71 18.24
C THR A 143 -27.91 -7.08 18.46
N LEU A 144 -28.00 -5.74 18.46
CA LEU A 144 -29.28 -5.04 18.51
C LEU A 144 -30.16 -5.38 17.30
N TRP A 145 -29.57 -5.46 16.10
CA TRP A 145 -30.29 -5.86 14.90
C TRP A 145 -30.84 -7.30 15.02
N LEU A 146 -30.04 -8.26 15.50
CA LEU A 146 -30.50 -9.64 15.73
C LEU A 146 -31.64 -9.73 16.76
N GLN A 147 -31.73 -8.77 17.69
CA GLN A 147 -32.82 -8.67 18.65
C GLN A 147 -34.09 -7.98 18.09
N GLY A 148 -34.09 -7.60 16.81
CA GLY A 148 -35.20 -6.90 16.17
C GLY A 148 -35.28 -5.41 16.51
N CYS A 149 -34.22 -4.83 17.08
CA CYS A 149 -34.20 -3.41 17.42
C CYS A 149 -34.00 -2.56 16.15
N PHE A 150 -34.93 -1.62 15.91
CA PHE A 150 -34.88 -0.71 14.77
C PHE A 150 -33.61 0.17 14.76
N LEU A 151 -33.12 0.56 15.95
CA LEU A 151 -31.87 1.29 16.05
C LEU A 151 -30.68 0.45 15.56
N GLY A 152 -30.68 -0.85 15.84
CA GLY A 152 -29.66 -1.77 15.32
C GLY A 152 -29.69 -1.83 13.80
N LEU A 153 -30.88 -1.91 13.19
CA LEU A 153 -31.05 -1.90 11.73
C LEU A 153 -30.46 -0.65 11.07
N LEU A 154 -30.62 0.52 11.67
CA LEU A 154 -30.09 1.78 11.15
C LEU A 154 -28.60 1.97 11.45
N ALA A 155 -28.15 1.57 12.64
CA ALA A 155 -26.77 1.78 13.09
C ALA A 155 -25.79 0.80 12.42
N MET A 156 -26.23 -0.43 12.11
CA MET A 156 -25.39 -1.49 11.57
C MET A 156 -24.70 -1.12 10.24
N PRO A 157 -25.38 -0.58 9.21
CA PRO A 157 -24.69 -0.23 7.95
C PRO A 157 -23.66 0.89 8.14
N VAL A 158 -23.94 1.87 9.01
CA VAL A 158 -23.01 2.99 9.28
C VAL A 158 -21.80 2.53 10.06
N THR A 159 -22.01 1.83 11.17
CA THR A 159 -20.91 1.29 12.00
C THR A 159 -20.13 0.21 11.27
N GLY A 160 -20.80 -0.61 10.46
CA GLY A 160 -20.19 -1.60 9.58
C GLY A 160 -19.28 -0.94 8.56
N ALA A 161 -19.74 0.05 7.80
CA ALA A 161 -18.90 0.79 6.86
C ALA A 161 -17.70 1.46 7.56
N LEU A 162 -17.91 2.04 8.75
CA LEU A 162 -16.82 2.66 9.51
C LEU A 162 -15.83 1.64 10.07
N ALA A 163 -16.26 0.46 10.49
CA ALA A 163 -15.35 -0.59 10.95
C ALA A 163 -14.60 -1.21 9.77
N THR A 164 -15.35 -1.64 8.75
CA THR A 164 -14.82 -2.47 7.67
C THR A 164 -14.00 -1.67 6.68
N PHE A 165 -14.63 -0.69 6.01
CA PHE A 165 -13.98 0.09 4.97
C PHE A 165 -12.76 0.85 5.51
N HIS A 166 -12.83 1.34 6.74
CA HIS A 166 -11.72 2.06 7.37
C HIS A 166 -10.49 1.18 7.60
N SER A 167 -10.68 -0.01 8.20
CA SER A 167 -9.55 -0.91 8.47
C SER A 167 -9.04 -1.50 7.18
N PHE A 168 -9.94 -1.93 6.28
CA PHE A 168 -9.63 -2.41 4.94
C PHE A 168 -8.78 -1.41 4.14
N HIS A 169 -9.26 -0.17 4.01
CA HIS A 169 -8.61 0.86 3.21
C HIS A 169 -7.19 1.11 3.72
N ASP A 170 -7.03 1.36 5.02
CA ASP A 170 -5.71 1.67 5.60
C ASP A 170 -4.76 0.47 5.53
N ALA A 171 -5.28 -0.74 5.75
CA ALA A 171 -4.51 -1.97 5.63
C ALA A 171 -4.05 -2.23 4.19
N SER A 172 -4.89 -1.93 3.20
CA SER A 172 -4.55 -2.12 1.77
C SER A 172 -3.36 -1.25 1.33
N HIS A 173 -3.13 -0.13 2.03
CA HIS A 173 -1.96 0.75 1.86
C HIS A 173 -0.81 0.43 2.82
N GLY A 174 -0.93 -0.63 3.62
CA GLY A 174 0.07 -1.05 4.61
C GLY A 174 0.22 -0.08 5.79
N ALA A 175 -0.79 0.75 6.09
CA ALA A 175 -0.69 1.82 7.07
C ALA A 175 -0.85 1.35 8.53
N LEU A 176 -1.45 0.18 8.77
CA LEU A 176 -1.74 -0.27 10.13
C LEU A 176 -0.50 -0.79 10.87
N SER A 177 0.36 -1.55 10.21
CA SER A 177 1.51 -2.19 10.88
C SER A 177 2.76 -2.28 10.01
N SER A 178 3.93 -2.40 10.66
CA SER A 178 5.17 -2.80 10.00
C SER A 178 5.23 -4.30 9.70
N ARG A 179 4.33 -5.09 10.28
CA ARG A 179 4.20 -6.54 10.02
C ARG A 179 3.22 -6.75 8.87
N ALA A 180 3.70 -7.35 7.78
CA ALA A 180 2.89 -7.55 6.57
C ALA A 180 1.58 -8.31 6.85
N TRP A 181 1.66 -9.40 7.62
CA TRP A 181 0.50 -10.23 7.93
C TRP A 181 -0.63 -9.50 8.67
N VAL A 182 -0.32 -8.47 9.47
CA VAL A 182 -1.35 -7.69 10.16
C VAL A 182 -2.14 -6.88 9.14
N ASN A 183 -1.47 -6.22 8.20
CA ASN A 183 -2.16 -5.50 7.13
C ASN A 183 -2.93 -6.49 6.24
N GLU A 184 -2.34 -7.62 5.87
CA GLU A 184 -3.03 -8.64 5.07
C GLU A 184 -4.31 -9.14 5.73
N LEU A 185 -4.29 -9.39 7.05
CA LEU A 185 -5.48 -9.77 7.81
C LEU A 185 -6.59 -8.71 7.68
N PHE A 186 -6.27 -7.44 7.93
CA PHE A 186 -7.25 -6.35 7.84
C PHE A 186 -7.60 -5.98 6.39
N THR A 187 -6.82 -6.36 5.38
CA THR A 187 -7.22 -6.21 3.98
C THR A 187 -8.28 -7.24 3.57
N TYR A 188 -8.32 -8.43 4.17
CA TYR A 188 -9.30 -9.46 3.80
C TYR A 188 -10.49 -9.55 4.74
N PHE A 189 -10.30 -9.24 6.03
CA PHE A 189 -11.33 -9.38 7.07
C PHE A 189 -11.65 -8.06 7.76
N GLY A 190 -10.97 -7.00 7.35
CA GLY A 190 -11.04 -5.72 8.03
C GLY A 190 -12.25 -4.92 7.68
#